data_AF-A0A1J3IVZ6-F1
#
_entry.id   AF-A0A1J3IVZ6-F1
#
_cell.length_a   1.000
_cell.length_b   1.000
_cell.length_c   1.000
_cell.angle_alpha   90.00
_cell.angle_beta   90.00
_cell.angle_gamma   90.00
#
_symmetry.space_group_name_H-M   'P 1'
#
loop_
_entity.id
_entity.type
_entity.pdbx_description
1 polymer ?
#
loop_
_entity_poly.entity_id
_entity_poly.type
_entity_poly.pdbx_seq_one_letter_code
_entity_poly.pdbx_strand_id
1 'polypeptide(L)'
;GIRESLLFGLFKNLQVYVTQQHVEAALPHINGCGAVSLDGFIAIENGFIYFGCSKTEIHFPIIVRAHEEEKLKKWEAARERVTMAAKKIEEERCLLRKLEKR
;
A
#
# COMPACT_ATOMS: atom_id res chain seq x y z
N GLY A 1 -1.34 24.11 8.65
CA GLY A 1 -2.25 23.48 9.64
C GLY A 1 -1.55 22.29 10.27
N ILE A 2 -2.24 21.50 11.11
CA ILE A 2 -1.67 20.32 11.80
C ILE A 2 -1.07 19.30 10.80
N ARG A 3 -1.65 19.21 9.59
CA ARG A 3 -1.15 18.36 8.51
C ARG A 3 0.25 18.77 8.07
N GLU A 4 0.42 20.02 7.68
CA GLU A 4 1.67 20.54 7.11
C GLU A 4 2.75 20.80 8.17
N SER A 5 2.37 20.88 9.45
CA SER A 5 3.31 21.01 10.57
C SER A 5 3.59 19.65 11.24
N LEU A 6 2.71 19.17 12.11
CA LEU A 6 2.94 18.00 12.96
C LEU A 6 2.98 16.70 12.15
N LEU A 7 1.97 16.43 11.33
CA LEU A 7 1.90 15.15 10.60
C LEU A 7 3.01 15.03 9.55
N PHE A 8 3.31 16.13 8.84
CA PHE A 8 4.42 16.15 7.91
C PHE A 8 5.77 16.04 8.63
N GLY A 9 5.94 16.65 9.82
CA GLY A 9 7.13 16.47 10.62
C GLY A 9 7.34 15.02 11.10
N LEU A 10 6.26 14.31 11.42
CA LEU A 10 6.30 12.91 11.87
C LEU A 10 6.54 11.91 10.74
N PHE A 11 5.79 12.02 9.65
CA PHE A 11 5.77 11.01 8.59
C PHE A 11 6.51 11.43 7.31
N LYS A 12 6.81 12.73 7.14
CA LYS A 12 7.39 13.28 5.92
C LYS A 12 6.66 12.77 4.67
N ASN A 13 7.39 12.19 3.72
CA ASN A 13 6.90 11.60 2.47
C ASN A 13 6.75 10.06 2.56
N LEU A 14 6.33 9.52 3.70
CA LEU A 14 6.11 8.08 3.90
C LEU A 14 5.16 7.50 2.86
N GLN A 15 5.56 6.40 2.20
CA GLN A 15 4.74 5.68 1.23
C GLN A 15 4.08 4.44 1.84
N VAL A 16 2.86 4.12 1.40
CA VAL A 16 2.07 2.99 1.92
C VAL A 16 1.78 2.01 0.79
N TYR A 17 2.08 0.74 1.01
CA TYR A 17 1.92 -0.35 0.05
C TYR A 17 1.05 -1.48 0.62
N VAL A 18 0.55 -2.35 -0.26
CA VAL A 18 -0.28 -3.48 0.17
C VAL A 18 0.56 -4.59 0.82
N THR A 19 1.74 -4.91 0.26
CA THR A 19 2.58 -6.03 0.70
C THR A 19 4.05 -5.63 0.77
N GLN A 20 4.85 -6.40 1.51
CA GLN A 20 6.30 -6.27 1.54
C GLN A 20 6.92 -6.31 0.14
N GLN A 21 6.48 -7.24 -0.72
CA GLN A 21 7.00 -7.38 -2.08
C GLN A 21 6.82 -6.09 -2.92
N HIS A 22 5.70 -5.38 -2.71
CA HIS A 22 5.49 -4.10 -3.37
C HIS A 22 6.45 -3.02 -2.86
N VAL A 23 6.76 -3.02 -1.56
CA VAL A 23 7.78 -2.13 -0.99
C VAL A 23 9.15 -2.43 -1.61
N GLU A 24 9.57 -3.70 -1.60
CA GLU A 24 10.86 -4.15 -2.15
C GLU A 24 11.03 -3.77 -3.62
N ALA A 25 10.00 -3.98 -4.44
CA ALA A 25 9.99 -3.57 -5.84
C ALA A 25 10.09 -2.04 -6.03
N ALA A 26 9.57 -1.27 -5.06
CA ALA A 26 9.57 0.18 -5.10
C ALA A 26 10.80 0.83 -4.47
N LEU A 27 11.57 0.13 -3.63
CA LEU A 27 12.76 0.66 -2.94
C LEU A 27 13.70 1.50 -3.83
N PRO A 28 13.99 1.13 -5.11
CA PRO A 28 14.84 1.94 -5.97
C PRO A 28 14.26 3.33 -6.33
N HIS A 29 12.96 3.53 -6.11
CA HIS A 29 12.19 4.69 -6.59
C HIS A 29 11.67 5.59 -5.46
N ILE A 30 11.77 5.16 -4.19
CA ILE A 30 11.23 5.93 -3.05
C ILE A 30 12.16 7.06 -2.58
N ASN A 31 13.26 7.35 -3.30
CA ASN A 31 14.19 8.47 -3.06
C ASN A 31 14.64 8.60 -1.59
N GLY A 32 14.95 7.46 -0.98
CA GLY A 32 15.33 7.38 0.42
C GLY A 32 14.15 7.49 1.39
N CYS A 33 12.95 7.93 1.00
CA CYS A 33 11.81 8.07 1.90
C CYS A 33 11.41 6.74 2.56
N GLY A 34 10.79 6.81 3.74
CA GLY A 34 10.26 5.61 4.40
C GLY A 34 9.10 4.97 3.64
N ALA A 35 8.94 3.66 3.79
CA ALA A 35 7.82 2.91 3.23
C ALA A 35 7.26 1.90 4.24
N VAL A 36 5.96 1.69 4.23
CA VAL A 36 5.27 0.70 5.07
C VAL A 36 4.31 -0.15 4.23
N SER A 37 4.05 -1.38 4.68
CA SER A 37 3.06 -2.25 4.07
C SER A 37 1.96 -2.67 5.03
N LEU A 38 0.80 -3.06 4.49
CA LEU A 38 -0.33 -3.54 5.27
C LEU A 38 -0.12 -4.94 5.86
N ASP A 39 0.85 -5.72 5.37
CA ASP A 39 1.30 -6.99 5.95
C ASP A 39 2.38 -6.82 7.05
N GLY A 40 2.71 -5.57 7.42
CA GLY A 40 3.51 -5.24 8.61
C GLY A 40 4.99 -4.97 8.35
N PHE A 41 5.42 -4.80 7.10
CA PHE A 41 6.79 -4.42 6.77
C PHE A 41 7.01 -2.92 6.90
N ILE A 42 8.14 -2.51 7.47
CA ILE A 42 8.53 -1.11 7.63
C ILE A 42 9.97 -0.93 7.14
N ALA A 43 10.17 -0.05 6.17
CA ALA A 43 11.46 0.41 5.67
C ALA A 43 11.68 1.87 6.07
N ILE A 44 12.79 2.15 6.77
CA ILE A 44 13.15 3.50 7.24
C ILE A 44 14.30 4.05 6.37
N GLU A 45 14.40 5.39 6.28
CA GLU A 45 15.32 6.21 5.48
C GLU A 45 16.82 5.79 5.47
N ASN A 46 17.25 4.91 6.38
CA ASN A 46 18.64 4.47 6.56
C ASN A 46 18.85 2.95 6.34
N GLY A 47 17.94 2.26 5.66
CA GLY A 47 18.08 0.83 5.37
C GLY A 47 17.75 -0.10 6.54
N PHE A 48 17.26 0.43 7.66
CA PHE A 48 16.71 -0.39 8.74
C PHE A 48 15.35 -0.93 8.32
N ILE A 49 15.25 -2.26 8.32
CA ILE A 49 14.03 -3.00 8.02
C ILE A 49 13.48 -3.57 9.33
N TYR A 50 12.23 -3.23 9.64
CA TYR A 50 11.52 -3.81 10.76
C TYR A 50 10.40 -4.72 10.25
N PHE A 51 10.42 -5.97 10.69
CA PHE A 51 9.27 -6.86 10.60
C PHE A 51 8.35 -6.52 11.78
N GLY A 52 7.22 -5.89 11.48
CA GLY A 52 6.31 -5.24 12.42
C GLY A 52 5.53 -6.19 13.32
N CYS A 53 6.23 -6.93 14.18
CA CYS A 53 5.62 -7.55 15.34
C CYS A 53 5.71 -6.59 16.54
N SER A 54 4.87 -5.55 16.53
CA SER A 54 4.68 -4.70 17.71
C SER A 54 3.19 -4.48 17.92
N LYS A 55 2.62 -5.14 18.94
CA LYS A 55 1.27 -4.84 19.40
C LYS A 55 1.33 -3.51 20.14
N THR A 56 0.92 -2.43 19.49
CA THR A 56 0.91 -1.08 20.09
C THR A 56 -0.31 -0.92 21.00
N GLU A 57 -0.16 -0.26 22.14
CA GLU A 57 -1.27 0.03 23.07
C GLU A 57 -2.12 1.22 22.61
N ILE A 58 -1.53 2.14 21.85
CA ILE A 58 -2.17 3.36 21.36
C ILE A 58 -2.46 3.21 19.87
N HIS A 59 -3.69 3.53 19.46
CA HIS A 59 -4.14 3.50 18.07
C HIS A 59 -4.71 4.85 17.64
N PHE A 60 -4.55 5.20 16.37
CA PHE A 60 -5.24 6.37 15.81
C PHE A 60 -6.76 6.14 15.83
N PRO A 61 -7.56 7.13 16.27
CA PRO A 61 -9.01 6.98 16.34
C PRO A 61 -9.60 6.87 14.94
N ILE A 62 -10.48 5.89 14.73
CA ILE A 62 -11.24 5.74 13.50
C ILE A 62 -12.52 6.55 13.65
N ILE A 63 -12.57 7.71 12.98
CA ILE A 63 -13.77 8.55 12.92
C ILE A 63 -14.40 8.35 11.54
N VAL A 64 -15.32 7.39 11.45
CA VAL A 64 -16.09 7.14 10.21
C VAL A 64 -17.56 7.37 10.53
N ARG A 65 -18.21 8.29 9.80
CA ARG A 65 -19.66 8.47 9.90
C ARG A 65 -20.37 7.36 9.11
N ALA A 66 -21.58 6.98 9.50
CA ALA A 66 -22.32 5.88 8.85
C ALA A 66 -22.43 6.01 7.32
N HIS A 67 -22.60 7.24 6.82
CA HIS A 67 -22.67 7.52 5.38
C HIS A 67 -21.31 7.42 4.65
N GLU A 68 -20.20 7.56 5.37
CA GLU A 68 -18.84 7.38 4.85
C GLU A 68 -18.49 5.88 4.78
N GLU A 69 -19.04 5.07 5.68
CA GLU A 69 -18.84 3.62 5.71
C GLU A 69 -19.44 2.91 4.48
N GLU A 70 -20.67 3.27 4.10
CA GLU A 70 -21.29 2.69 2.89
C GLU A 70 -20.52 3.08 1.62
N LYS A 71 -20.02 4.33 1.57
CA LYS A 71 -19.13 4.77 0.49
C LYS A 71 -17.86 3.92 0.47
N LEU A 72 -17.22 3.71 1.62
CA LEU A 72 -15.98 2.93 1.72
C LEU A 72 -16.18 1.50 1.20
N LYS A 73 -17.27 0.82 1.59
CA LYS A 73 -17.62 -0.52 1.08
C LYS A 73 -17.77 -0.55 -0.45
N LYS A 74 -18.40 0.48 -1.03
CA LYS A 74 -18.54 0.60 -2.49
C LYS A 74 -17.19 0.79 -3.18
N TRP A 75 -16.31 1.61 -2.60
CA TRP A 75 -14.94 1.82 -3.10
C TRP A 75 -14.09 0.55 -3.00
N GLU A 76 -14.19 -0.20 -1.92
CA GLU A 76 -13.49 -1.48 -1.75
C GLU A 76 -13.94 -2.50 -2.80
N ALA A 77 -15.25 -2.65 -3.01
CA ALA A 77 -15.77 -3.53 -4.05
C ALA A 77 -15.32 -3.08 -5.46
N ALA A 78 -15.24 -1.78 -5.71
CA ALA A 78 -14.73 -1.25 -6.98
C ALA A 78 -13.24 -1.57 -7.16
N ARG A 79 -12.42 -1.40 -6.12
CA ARG A 79 -11.00 -1.75 -6.12
C ARG A 79 -10.78 -3.23 -6.42
N GLU A 80 -11.58 -4.10 -5.84
CA GLU A 80 -11.51 -5.55 -6.06
C GLU A 80 -11.85 -5.91 -7.51
N ARG A 81 -12.90 -5.32 -8.08
CA ARG A 81 -13.25 -5.51 -9.51
C ARG A 81 -12.10 -5.12 -10.44
N VAL A 82 -11.47 -3.96 -10.20
CA VAL A 82 -10.31 -3.50 -10.98
C VAL A 82 -9.14 -4.47 -10.85
N THR A 83 -8.89 -4.96 -9.63
CA THR A 83 -7.80 -5.91 -9.37
C THR A 83 -8.02 -7.24 -10.11
N MET A 84 -9.25 -7.76 -10.08
CA MET A 84 -9.62 -8.98 -10.80
C MET A 84 -9.49 -8.82 -12.32
N ALA A 85 -9.95 -7.68 -12.85
CA ALA A 85 -9.80 -7.37 -14.28
C ALA A 85 -8.32 -7.28 -14.69
N ALA A 86 -7.48 -6.62 -13.89
CA ALA A 86 -6.04 -6.52 -14.15
C ALA A 86 -5.36 -7.90 -14.17
N LYS A 87 -5.69 -8.79 -13.23
CA LYS A 87 -5.18 -10.17 -13.21
C LYS A 87 -5.58 -10.93 -14.47
N LYS A 88 -6.85 -10.84 -14.87
CA LYS A 88 -7.35 -11.50 -16.09
C LYS A 88 -6.61 -11.01 -17.34
N ILE A 89 -6.38 -9.70 -17.45
CA ILE A 89 -5.61 -9.12 -18.58
C ILE A 89 -4.18 -9.67 -18.60
N GLU A 90 -3.53 -9.79 -17.43
CA GLU A 90 -2.16 -10.31 -17.37
C GLU A 90 -2.09 -11.81 -17.73
N GLU A 91 -3.08 -12.60 -17.31
CA GLU A 91 -3.21 -14.01 -17.68
C GLU A 91 -3.39 -14.17 -19.20
N GLU A 92 -4.31 -13.42 -19.81
CA GLU A 92 -4.52 -13.41 -21.26
C GLU A 92 -3.24 -13.00 -22.02
N ARG A 93 -2.54 -11.96 -21.55
CA ARG A 93 -1.23 -11.54 -22.11
C ARG A 93 -0.16 -12.62 -21.98
N CYS A 94 -0.14 -13.38 -20.89
CA CYS A 94 0.79 -14.49 -20.71
C CYS A 94 0.52 -15.63 -21.71
N LEU A 95 -0.76 -15.94 -21.97
CA LEU A 95 -1.16 -16.95 -22.95
C LEU A 95 -0.78 -16.54 -24.38
N LEU A 96 -1.04 -15.29 -24.77
CA LEU A 96 -0.66 -14.77 -26.10
C LEU A 96 0.87 -14.87 -26.33
N ARG A 97 1.67 -14.45 -25.35
CA ARG A 97 3.15 -14.56 -25.43
C ARG A 97 3.66 -16.00 -25.59
N LYS A 98 2.92 -17.00 -25.11
CA LYS A 98 3.28 -18.43 -25.29
C LYS A 98 2.91 -18.93 -26.68
N LEU A 99 1.85 -18.41 -27.29
CA LEU A 99 1.44 -18.74 -28.65
C LEU A 99 2.38 -18.12 -29.69
N GLU A 100 2.83 -16.87 -29.48
CA GLU A 100 3.79 -16.19 -30.37
C GLU A 100 5.19 -16.82 -30.39
N LYS A 101 5.55 -17.59 -29.36
CA LYS A 101 6.84 -18.30 -29.27
C LYS A 101 6.81 -19.73 -29.86
N ARG A 102 5.67 -20.17 -30.37
CA ARG A 102 5.51 -21.44 -31.11
C ARG A 102 5.53 -21.18 -32.61
#